data_AF-A0A0K6GNR9-F1
#
_entry.id   AF-A0A0K6GNR9-F1
#
_cell.length_a   1.000
_cell.length_b   1.000
_cell.length_c   1.000
_cell.angle_alpha   90.00
_cell.angle_beta   90.00
_cell.angle_gamma   90.00
#
_symmetry.space_group_name_H-M   'P 1'
#
loop_
_entity.id
_entity.type
_entity.pdbx_description
1 polymer ?
#
loop_
_entity_poly.entity_id
_entity_poly.type
_entity_poly.pdbx_seq_one_letter_code
_entity_poly.pdbx_strand_id
1 'polypeptide(L)'
;MSVLDNFEQWKSFLADRLHQAEAQGMSQQVISDIAYQIGDYLAKQVDPKNPEERVLADLWHVANEQEQHAIANMMIKLVQNK
;
A
#
# COMPACT_ATOMS: atom_id res chain seq x y z
N MET A 1 17.11 -16.79 0.04
CA MET A 1 16.42 -15.69 -0.64
C MET A 1 16.00 -14.72 0.44
N SER A 2 16.48 -13.48 0.33
CA SER A 2 16.58 -12.53 1.44
C SER A 2 15.24 -11.85 1.70
N VAL A 3 15.07 -11.43 2.95
CA VAL A 3 13.93 -10.80 3.62
C VAL A 3 13.59 -9.38 3.07
N LEU A 4 14.07 -9.05 1.87
CA LEU A 4 13.88 -7.76 1.18
C LEU A 4 12.70 -7.77 0.18
N ASP A 5 12.06 -8.92 -0.03
CA ASP A 5 11.16 -9.11 -1.17
C ASP A 5 9.74 -8.51 -0.96
N ASN A 6 9.22 -8.37 0.26
CA ASN A 6 7.80 -8.03 0.45
C ASN A 6 7.48 -6.53 0.25
N PHE A 7 8.22 -5.62 0.88
CA PHE A 7 7.93 -4.19 0.74
C PHE A 7 8.19 -3.64 -0.66
N GLU A 8 9.28 -4.07 -1.31
CA GLU A 8 9.56 -3.70 -2.71
C GLU A 8 8.57 -4.35 -3.69
N GLN A 9 8.19 -5.62 -3.50
CA GLN A 9 7.11 -6.23 -4.30
C GLN A 9 5.78 -5.52 -4.10
N TRP A 10 5.46 -5.13 -2.87
CA TRP A 10 4.24 -4.40 -2.58
C TRP A 10 4.23 -3.04 -3.27
N LYS A 11 5.33 -2.29 -3.25
CA LYS A 11 5.46 -1.04 -4.01
C LYS A 11 5.36 -1.27 -5.52
N SER A 12 6.02 -2.29 -6.06
CA SER A 12 5.94 -2.64 -7.49
C SER A 12 4.51 -3.01 -7.88
N PHE A 13 3.83 -3.81 -7.07
CA PHE A 13 2.43 -4.18 -7.30
C PHE A 13 1.50 -2.97 -7.26
N LEU A 14 1.69 -2.09 -6.28
CA LEU A 14 0.95 -0.83 -6.18
C LEU A 14 1.21 0.06 -7.41
N ALA A 15 2.47 0.18 -7.84
CA ALA A 15 2.86 0.94 -9.04
C ALA A 15 2.20 0.38 -10.30
N ASP A 16 2.24 -0.94 -10.50
CA ASP A 16 1.65 -1.59 -11.67
C ASP A 16 0.13 -1.39 -11.72
N ARG A 17 -0.55 -1.52 -10.57
CA ARG A 17 -2.00 -1.30 -10.45
C ARG A 17 -2.36 0.16 -10.67
N LEU A 18 -1.55 1.07 -10.12
CA LEU A 18 -1.71 2.51 -10.31
C LEU A 18 -1.55 2.89 -11.78
N HIS A 19 -0.49 2.44 -12.45
CA HIS A 19 -0.25 2.69 -13.86
C HIS A 19 -1.37 2.14 -14.74
N GLN A 20 -1.89 0.94 -14.43
CA GLN A 20 -3.04 0.39 -15.15
C GLN A 20 -4.30 1.23 -14.94
N ALA A 21 -4.55 1.71 -13.72
CA ALA A 21 -5.70 2.55 -13.41
C ALA A 21 -5.62 3.91 -14.11
N GLU A 22 -4.45 4.55 -14.11
CA GLU A 22 -4.19 5.80 -14.83
C GLU A 22 -4.35 5.62 -16.35
N ALA A 23 -3.82 4.54 -16.93
CA ALA A 23 -3.94 4.24 -18.36
C ALA A 23 -5.38 4.00 -18.82
N GLN A 24 -6.25 3.53 -17.91
CA GLN A 24 -7.67 3.34 -18.15
C GLN A 24 -8.52 4.59 -17.87
N GLY A 25 -7.90 5.70 -17.44
CA GLY A 25 -8.60 6.93 -17.09
C GLY A 25 -9.43 6.80 -15.81
N MET A 26 -9.08 5.88 -14.92
CA MET A 26 -9.78 5.68 -13.66
C MET A 26 -9.58 6.88 -12.73
N SER A 27 -10.60 7.20 -11.93
CA SER A 27 -10.51 8.32 -11.00
C SER A 27 -9.55 8.04 -9.85
N GLN A 28 -8.99 9.11 -9.27
CA GLN A 28 -8.12 9.05 -8.09
C GLN A 28 -8.78 8.31 -6.90
N GLN A 29 -10.10 8.34 -6.82
CA GLN A 29 -10.85 7.66 -5.78
C GLN A 29 -10.73 6.14 -5.91
N VAL A 30 -10.82 5.60 -7.13
CA VAL A 30 -10.62 4.16 -7.36
C VAL A 30 -9.18 3.74 -7.07
N ILE A 31 -8.21 4.59 -7.39
CA ILE A 31 -6.81 4.37 -7.03
C ILE A 31 -6.62 4.28 -5.52
N SER A 32 -7.24 5.19 -4.76
CA SER A 32 -7.23 5.19 -3.29
C SER A 32 -7.88 3.92 -2.72
N ASP A 33 -8.97 3.45 -3.30
CA ASP A 33 -9.66 2.22 -2.86
C ASP A 33 -8.80 0.96 -3.10
N ILE A 34 -8.08 0.91 -4.23
CA ILE A 34 -7.13 -0.17 -4.51
C ILE A 34 -6.02 -0.17 -3.46
N ALA A 35 -5.43 0.98 -3.15
CA ALA A 35 -4.39 1.08 -2.13
C ALA A 35 -4.89 0.70 -0.74
N TYR A 36 -6.13 1.06 -0.40
CA TYR A 36 -6.77 0.67 0.86
C TYR A 36 -6.92 -0.85 0.98
N GLN A 37 -7.44 -1.51 -0.06
CA GLN A 37 -7.57 -2.98 -0.07
C GLN A 37 -6.22 -3.69 0.07
N ILE A 38 -5.17 -3.15 -0.54
CA ILE A 38 -3.83 -3.72 -0.43
C ILE A 38 -3.25 -3.50 0.97
N GLY A 39 -3.47 -2.33 1.57
CA GLY A 39 -3.08 -2.07 2.97
C GLY A 39 -3.79 -3.01 3.94
N ASP A 40 -5.08 -3.26 3.74
CA ASP A 40 -5.86 -4.19 4.57
C ASP A 40 -5.36 -5.65 4.43
N TYR A 41 -5.02 -6.07 3.19
CA TYR A 41 -4.42 -7.38 2.96
C TYR A 41 -3.07 -7.53 3.66
N LEU A 42 -2.19 -6.53 3.56
CA LEU A 42 -0.89 -6.54 4.24
C LEU A 42 -1.05 -6.64 5.76
N ALA A 43 -1.89 -5.78 6.35
CA ALA A 43 -2.09 -5.73 7.79
C ALA A 43 -2.67 -7.02 8.38
N LYS A 44 -3.45 -7.77 7.58
CA LYS A 44 -4.13 -9.00 8.03
C LYS A 44 -3.39 -10.29 7.69
N GLN A 45 -2.67 -10.34 6.56
CA GLN A 45 -2.14 -11.60 6.01
C GLN A 45 -0.62 -11.66 5.93
N VAL A 46 0.08 -10.53 6.06
CA VAL A 46 1.54 -10.51 5.99
C VAL A 46 2.12 -10.38 7.38
N ASP A 47 2.80 -11.44 7.82
CA ASP A 47 3.66 -11.36 9.00
C ASP A 47 4.82 -10.39 8.67
N PRO A 48 4.95 -9.25 9.37
CA PRO A 48 5.94 -8.25 9.02
C PRO A 48 7.36 -8.81 9.16
N LYS A 49 8.09 -8.84 8.03
CA LYS A 49 9.41 -9.47 7.96
C LYS A 49 10.56 -8.50 8.18
N ASN A 50 10.28 -7.20 8.13
CA ASN A 50 11.23 -6.11 8.39
C ASN A 50 10.58 -5.00 9.25
N PRO A 51 11.40 -4.10 9.83
CA PRO A 51 10.90 -3.01 10.68
C PRO A 51 9.92 -2.08 9.97
N GLU A 52 10.10 -1.79 8.69
CA GLU A 52 9.26 -0.90 7.90
C GLU A 52 7.83 -1.46 7.74
N GLU A 53 7.72 -2.74 7.38
CA GLU A 53 6.45 -3.48 7.33
C GLU A 53 5.78 -3.52 8.70
N ARG A 54 6.56 -3.70 9.76
CA ARG A 54 6.02 -3.74 11.13
C ARG A 54 5.39 -2.41 11.53
N VAL A 55 6.09 -1.31 11.28
CA VAL A 55 5.55 0.03 11.58
C VAL A 55 4.27 0.29 10.79
N LEU A 56 4.24 -0.07 9.50
CA LEU A 56 3.04 0.09 8.69
C LEU A 56 1.87 -0.75 9.21
N ALA A 57 2.11 -2.01 9.60
CA ALA A 57 1.09 -2.88 10.15
C ALA A 57 0.55 -2.36 11.49
N ASP A 58 1.43 -1.90 12.39
CA ASP A 58 1.05 -1.34 13.69
C ASP A 58 0.22 -0.06 13.51
N LEU A 59 0.65 0.85 12.61
CA LEU A 59 -0.11 2.05 12.26
C LEU A 59 -1.48 1.72 11.66
N TRP A 60 -1.55 0.73 10.78
CA TRP A 60 -2.80 0.31 10.15
C TRP A 60 -3.78 -0.28 11.16
N HIS A 61 -3.28 -1.02 12.15
CA HIS A 61 -4.11 -1.68 13.16
C HIS A 61 -4.74 -0.71 14.16
N VAL A 62 -4.07 0.40 14.47
CA VAL A 62 -4.59 1.44 15.37
C VAL A 62 -5.36 2.54 14.66
N ALA A 63 -5.26 2.62 13.33
CA ALA A 63 -5.92 3.62 12.50
C ALA A 63 -7.42 3.33 12.34
N ASN A 64 -8.23 4.39 12.35
CA ASN A 64 -9.61 4.33 11.87
C ASN A 64 -9.66 4.31 10.33
N GLU A 65 -10.85 4.10 9.74
CA GLU A 65 -11.02 3.98 8.29
C GLU A 65 -10.47 5.21 7.51
N GLN A 66 -10.72 6.42 8.02
CA GLN A 66 -10.21 7.65 7.40
C GLN A 66 -8.68 7.70 7.43
N GLU A 67 -8.07 7.29 8.54
CA GLU A 67 -6.61 7.24 8.71
C GLU A 67 -5.97 6.14 7.86
N GLN A 68 -6.62 4.99 7.71
CA GLN A 68 -6.19 3.91 6.82
C GLN A 68 -6.18 4.36 5.35
N HIS A 69 -7.22 5.08 4.91
CA HIS A 69 -7.23 5.72 3.60
C HIS A 69 -6.10 6.77 3.47
N ALA A 70 -5.79 7.52 4.52
CA ALA A 70 -4.68 8.46 4.50
C ALA A 70 -3.32 7.76 4.36
N ILE A 71 -3.10 6.65 5.08
CA ILE A 71 -1.91 5.80 4.97
C ILE A 71 -1.80 5.26 3.54
N ALA A 72 -2.87 4.71 2.98
CA ALA A 72 -2.92 4.19 1.62
C ALA A 72 -2.58 5.26 0.56
N ASN A 73 -3.08 6.48 0.73
CA ASN A 73 -2.76 7.60 -0.15
C ASN A 73 -1.29 8.04 -0.04
N MET A 74 -0.72 8.05 1.16
CA MET A 74 0.70 8.37 1.35
C MET A 74 1.61 7.31 0.71
N MET A 75 1.20 6.05 0.81
CA MET A 75 1.84 4.91 0.15
C MET A 75 1.87 5.05 -1.38
N ILE A 76 0.76 5.46 -2.01
CA ILE A 76 0.71 5.78 -3.45
C ILE A 76 1.70 6.89 -3.80
N LYS A 77 1.66 8.00 -3.06
CA LYS A 77 2.54 9.15 -3.30
C LYS A 77 4.02 8.80 -3.12
N LEU A 78 4.34 7.91 -2.20
CA LEU A 78 5.70 7.43 -1.97
C LEU A 78 6.22 6.62 -3.16
N VAL A 79 5.36 5.81 -3.78
CA VAL A 79 5.67 5.05 -4.99
C VAL A 79 5.80 5.95 -6.21
N GLN A 80 4.93 6.95 -6.37
CA GLN A 80 4.99 7.91 -7.50
C GLN A 80 6.21 8.84 -7.46
N ASN A 81 6.75 9.14 -6.27
CA ASN A 81 7.91 10.05 -6.12
C ASN A 81 9.26 9.33 -6.12
N LYS A 82 9.31 8.05 -6.51
CA LYS A 82 10.54 7.27 -6.69
C LYS A 82 10.60 6.69 -8.09
#